data_AF-A0AAU9LNH2-F1
#
_entry.id   AF-A0AAU9LNH2-F1
#
_cell.length_a   1.000
_cell.length_b   1.000
_cell.length_c   1.000
_cell.angle_alpha   90.00
_cell.angle_beta   90.00
_cell.angle_gamma   90.00
#
_symmetry.space_group_name_H-M   'P 1'
#
loop_
_entity.id
_entity.type
_entity.pdbx_description
1 polymer ?
#
loop_
_entity_poly.entity_id
_entity_poly.type
_entity_poly.pdbx_seq_one_letter_code
_entity_poly.pdbx_strand_id
1 'polypeptide(L)'
;MRIAVAQMCQSVGYQGAQISALKTVTDVAVRYIRSLAKYSTTSAGSTGRTQCNLFDIVRALEDLHSDIGFHGNSDPKRRLYILSDSSILRDTMKFCLSESRNPVCKTLASSKPYTSIKFTMFSQSEYQMESRSEMVTGFP
;
A
#
# COMPACT_ATOMS: atom_id res chain seq x y z
N MET A 1 -5.47 8.05 -6.38
CA MET A 1 -5.14 7.04 -5.35
C MET A 1 -6.33 6.15 -4.97
N ARG A 2 -7.55 6.66 -4.72
CA ARG A 2 -8.72 5.81 -4.37
C ARG A 2 -9.00 4.66 -5.34
N ILE A 3 -8.90 4.92 -6.65
CA ILE A 3 -9.10 3.89 -7.69
C ILE A 3 -8.06 2.77 -7.56
N ALA A 4 -6.78 3.13 -7.40
CA ALA A 4 -5.71 2.14 -7.22
C ALA A 4 -5.91 1.29 -5.97
N VAL A 5 -6.35 1.89 -4.86
CA VAL A 5 -6.66 1.16 -3.62
C VAL A 5 -7.86 0.22 -3.84
N ALA A 6 -8.91 0.65 -4.54
CA ALA A 6 -10.04 -0.23 -4.86
C ALA A 6 -9.61 -1.40 -5.78
N GLN A 7 -8.73 -1.15 -6.75
CA GLN A 7 -8.15 -2.19 -7.60
C GLN A 7 -7.29 -3.18 -6.80
N MET A 8 -6.52 -2.71 -5.82
CA MET A 8 -5.80 -3.57 -4.88
C MET A 8 -6.77 -4.42 -4.05
N CYS A 9 -7.86 -3.83 -3.55
CA CYS A 9 -8.88 -4.59 -2.83
C CYS A 9 -9.47 -5.70 -3.71
N GLN A 10 -9.79 -5.41 -4.98
CA GLN A 10 -10.26 -6.44 -5.92
C GLN A 10 -9.20 -7.51 -6.22
N SER A 11 -7.94 -7.12 -6.37
CA SER A 11 -6.87 -8.08 -6.70
C SER A 11 -6.65 -9.11 -5.60
N VAL A 12 -6.90 -8.74 -4.34
CA VAL A 12 -6.83 -9.66 -3.20
C VAL A 12 -8.16 -10.39 -2.92
N GLY A 13 -9.20 -10.15 -3.73
CA GLY A 13 -10.46 -10.90 -3.69
C GLY A 13 -11.66 -10.18 -3.06
N TYR A 14 -11.53 -8.92 -2.62
CA TYR A 14 -12.66 -8.15 -2.09
C TYR A 14 -13.63 -7.75 -3.22
N GLN A 15 -14.92 -8.04 -3.03
CA GLN A 15 -15.98 -7.68 -3.97
C GLN A 15 -16.53 -6.26 -3.76
N GLY A 16 -16.26 -5.68 -2.59
CA GLY A 16 -16.71 -4.36 -2.17
C GLY A 16 -16.01 -3.95 -0.88
N ALA A 17 -16.15 -2.68 -0.51
CA ALA A 17 -15.64 -2.12 0.74
C ALA A 17 -16.49 -0.93 1.13
N GLN A 18 -16.60 -0.67 2.43
CA GLN A 18 -17.23 0.56 2.92
C GLN A 18 -16.46 1.79 2.41
N ILE A 19 -17.21 2.85 2.06
CA ILE A 19 -16.62 4.12 1.59
C ILE A 19 -15.66 4.71 2.64
N SER A 20 -16.03 4.62 3.92
CA SER A 20 -15.22 5.05 5.06
C SER A 20 -13.88 4.30 5.12
N ALA A 21 -13.93 2.96 5.06
CA ALA A 21 -12.75 2.11 5.06
C ALA A 21 -11.83 2.41 3.86
N LEU A 22 -12.39 2.50 2.65
CA LEU A 22 -11.62 2.80 1.45
C LEU A 22 -10.97 4.19 1.53
N LYS A 23 -11.68 5.18 2.09
CA LYS A 23 -11.14 6.53 2.35
C LYS A 23 -9.98 6.48 3.35
N THR A 24 -10.13 5.73 4.44
CA THR A 24 -9.09 5.56 5.46
C THR A 24 -7.84 4.90 4.89
N VAL A 25 -7.98 3.78 4.18
CA VAL A 25 -6.84 3.09 3.54
C VAL A 25 -6.16 4.00 2.51
N THR A 26 -6.94 4.78 1.76
CA THR A 26 -6.37 5.78 0.83
C THR A 26 -5.55 6.84 1.57
N ASP A 27 -6.05 7.37 2.69
CA ASP A 27 -5.33 8.38 3.46
C ASP A 27 -4.02 7.81 4.05
N VAL A 28 -4.06 6.58 4.58
CA VAL A 28 -2.87 5.87 5.04
C VAL A 28 -1.86 5.68 3.91
N ALA A 29 -2.29 5.22 2.74
CA ALA A 29 -1.41 5.05 1.57
C ALA A 29 -0.76 6.38 1.13
N VAL A 30 -1.53 7.48 1.12
CA VAL A 30 -1.00 8.81 0.79
C VAL A 30 0.02 9.29 1.82
N ARG A 31 -0.26 9.10 3.12
CA ARG A 31 0.69 9.45 4.20
C ARG A 31 1.97 8.62 4.11
N TYR A 32 1.84 7.32 3.83
CA TYR A 32 2.98 6.42 3.67
C TYR A 32 3.89 6.88 2.52
N ILE A 33 3.33 7.13 1.32
CA ILE A 33 4.10 7.59 0.16
C ILE A 33 4.74 8.96 0.42
N ARG A 34 4.04 9.88 1.09
CA ARG A 34 4.58 11.19 1.46
C ARG A 34 5.77 11.05 2.40
N SER A 35 5.66 10.20 3.41
CA SER A 35 6.77 9.90 4.32
C SER A 35 7.95 9.32 3.53
N LEU A 36 7.71 8.28 2.73
CA LEU A 36 8.75 7.65 1.92
C LEU A 36 9.50 8.66 1.02
N ALA A 37 8.76 9.54 0.34
CA ALA A 37 9.34 10.59 -0.49
C ALA A 37 10.17 11.61 0.32
N LYS A 38 9.71 11.98 1.53
CA LYS A 38 10.44 12.87 2.43
C LYS A 38 11.78 12.23 2.86
N TYR A 39 11.75 10.99 3.34
CA TYR A 39 12.96 10.28 3.76
C TYR A 39 13.93 10.07 2.60
N SER A 40 13.43 9.76 1.40
CA SER A 40 14.25 9.62 0.18
C SER A 40 14.96 10.95 -0.17
N THR A 41 14.21 12.06 -0.12
CA THR A 41 14.77 13.40 -0.38
C THR A 41 15.82 13.78 0.65
N THR A 42 15.60 13.47 1.93
CA THR A 42 16.58 13.70 2.99
C THR A 42 17.85 12.86 2.79
N SER A 43 17.71 11.60 2.37
CA SER A 43 18.86 10.74 2.00
C SER A 43 19.66 11.36 0.85
N ALA A 44 19.00 11.75 -0.25
CA ALA A 44 19.68 12.39 -1.38
C ALA A 44 20.40 13.68 -0.95
N GLY A 45 19.71 14.54 -0.20
CA GLY A 45 20.24 15.79 0.32
C GLY A 45 21.45 15.62 1.25
N SER A 46 21.46 14.56 2.07
CA SER A 46 22.60 14.25 2.95
C SER A 46 23.89 13.93 2.19
N THR A 47 23.77 13.56 0.91
CA THR A 47 24.89 13.32 -0.01
C THR A 47 25.13 14.47 -0.98
N GLY A 48 24.50 15.63 -0.76
CA GLY A 48 24.62 16.82 -1.61
C GLY A 48 23.85 16.75 -2.92
N ARG A 49 23.01 15.73 -3.12
CA ARG A 49 22.21 15.55 -4.34
C ARG A 49 20.81 16.15 -4.18
N THR A 50 20.31 16.74 -5.24
CA THR A 50 18.91 17.23 -5.32
C THR A 50 17.96 16.20 -5.91
N GLN A 51 18.49 15.23 -6.66
CA GLN A 51 17.73 14.16 -7.29
C GLN A 51 17.86 12.87 -6.48
N CYS A 52 16.72 12.27 -6.16
CA CYS A 52 16.64 10.95 -5.52
C CYS A 52 16.95 9.85 -6.54
N ASN A 53 17.64 8.81 -6.09
CA ASN A 53 17.88 7.59 -6.87
C ASN A 53 17.30 6.35 -6.14
N LEU A 54 17.50 5.17 -6.74
CA LEU A 54 17.02 3.91 -6.16
C LEU A 54 17.57 3.65 -4.75
N PHE A 55 18.83 3.98 -4.49
CA PHE A 55 19.45 3.78 -3.17
C PHE A 55 18.77 4.63 -2.10
N ASP A 56 18.39 5.87 -2.43
CA ASP A 56 17.67 6.74 -1.49
C ASP A 56 16.29 6.18 -1.14
N ILE A 57 15.59 5.60 -2.12
CA ILE A 57 14.27 4.98 -1.92
C ILE A 57 14.38 3.73 -1.06
N VAL A 58 15.34 2.85 -1.37
CA VAL A 58 15.56 1.62 -0.59
C VAL A 58 15.97 1.98 0.83
N ARG A 59 16.84 2.97 1.00
CA ARG A 59 17.20 3.45 2.34
C ARG A 59 16.02 4.03 3.10
N ALA A 60 15.17 4.80 2.44
CA ALA A 60 13.96 5.34 3.04
C ALA A 60 12.95 4.25 3.44
N LEU A 61 12.88 3.15 2.69
CA LEU A 61 12.09 1.97 3.07
C LEU A 61 12.63 1.32 4.35
N GLU A 62 13.95 1.10 4.42
CA GLU A 62 14.60 0.53 5.61
C GLU A 62 14.43 1.44 6.84
N ASP A 63 14.60 2.77 6.67
CA ASP A 63 14.43 3.73 7.76
C ASP A 63 12.98 3.77 8.27
N LEU A 64 11.98 3.71 7.37
CA LEU A 64 10.56 3.73 7.74
C LEU A 64 10.08 2.42 8.38
N HIS A 65 10.78 1.31 8.12
CA HIS A 65 10.49 -0.02 8.69
C HIS A 65 11.48 -0.41 9.80
N SER A 66 12.35 0.51 10.22
CA SER A 66 13.35 0.26 11.26
C SER A 66 12.75 -0.17 12.61
N ASP A 67 11.57 0.37 12.94
CA ASP A 67 10.81 0.02 14.14
C ASP A 67 9.93 -1.26 13.97
N ILE A 68 9.77 -1.74 12.74
CA ILE A 68 8.98 -2.93 12.41
C ILE A 68 9.99 -4.08 12.27
N GLY A 69 10.39 -4.65 13.40
CA GLY A 69 11.50 -5.59 13.51
C GLY A 69 11.47 -6.75 12.51
N PHE A 70 12.34 -6.70 11.51
CA PHE A 70 12.70 -7.84 10.68
C PHE A 70 14.08 -8.39 11.09
N HIS A 71 14.25 -9.71 11.00
CA HIS A 71 15.50 -10.39 11.29
C HIS A 71 16.62 -9.88 10.36
N GLY A 72 17.55 -9.11 10.93
CA GLY A 72 18.68 -8.49 10.22
C GLY A 72 18.89 -7.00 10.53
N ASN A 73 17.90 -6.33 11.17
CA ASN A 73 17.89 -4.88 11.34
C ASN A 73 18.30 -4.37 12.74
N SER A 74 18.82 -5.25 13.60
CA SER A 74 19.26 -4.89 14.97
C SER A 74 20.61 -4.17 15.02
N ASP A 75 21.29 -3.98 13.88
CA ASP A 75 22.55 -3.22 13.83
C ASP A 75 22.40 -1.96 12.96
N PRO A 76 22.20 -0.77 13.56
CA PRO A 76 22.14 0.49 12.83
C PRO A 76 23.45 0.82 12.06
N LYS A 77 24.54 0.07 12.30
CA LYS A 77 25.80 0.18 11.53
C LYS A 77 25.80 -0.64 10.25
N ARG A 78 24.89 -1.60 10.05
CA ARG A 78 24.68 -2.24 8.75
C ARG A 78 23.87 -1.31 7.85
N ARG A 79 24.49 -0.20 7.47
CA ARG A 79 24.02 0.56 6.31
C ARG A 79 24.08 -0.37 5.12
N LEU A 80 22.95 -0.49 4.40
CA LEU A 80 22.87 -1.25 3.16
C LEU A 80 24.03 -0.85 2.24
N TYR A 81 25.03 -1.72 2.10
CA TYR A 81 26.18 -1.49 1.23
C TYR A 81 25.87 -1.94 -0.20
N ILE A 82 25.00 -2.94 -0.33
CA ILE A 82 24.50 -3.51 -1.58
C ILE A 82 22.98 -3.68 -1.52
N LEU A 83 22.30 -3.44 -2.63
CA LEU A 83 20.83 -3.54 -2.73
C LEU A 83 20.31 -4.95 -2.39
N SER A 84 21.10 -5.98 -2.69
CA SER A 84 20.75 -7.39 -2.46
C SER A 84 20.57 -7.75 -0.97
N ASP A 85 21.11 -6.95 -0.05
CA ASP A 85 20.98 -7.19 1.39
C ASP A 85 19.61 -6.80 1.93
N SER A 86 18.87 -5.92 1.24
CA SER A 86 17.55 -5.46 1.68
C SER A 86 16.54 -6.60 1.55
N SER A 87 16.04 -7.11 2.68
CA SER A 87 14.92 -8.06 2.70
C SER A 87 13.66 -7.42 2.15
N ILE A 88 13.41 -6.15 2.47
CA ILE A 88 12.24 -5.40 1.97
C ILE A 88 12.28 -5.31 0.45
N LEU A 89 13.43 -5.00 -0.15
CA LEU A 89 13.57 -4.97 -1.60
C LEU A 89 13.36 -6.35 -2.22
N ARG A 90 13.94 -7.40 -1.62
CA ARG A 90 13.77 -8.78 -2.09
C ARG A 90 12.31 -9.22 -2.05
N ASP A 91 11.60 -8.91 -0.97
CA ASP A 91 10.19 -9.31 -0.82
C ASP A 91 9.28 -8.48 -1.73
N THR A 92 9.59 -7.19 -1.92
CA THR A 92 8.92 -6.35 -2.93
C THR A 92 9.14 -6.90 -4.34
N MET A 93 10.36 -7.31 -4.66
CA MET A 93 10.68 -7.92 -5.96
C MET A 93 9.94 -9.25 -6.14
N LYS A 94 9.92 -10.11 -5.11
CA LYS A 94 9.13 -11.35 -5.13
C LYS A 94 7.66 -11.07 -5.37
N PHE A 95 7.08 -10.06 -4.71
CA PHE A 95 5.68 -9.67 -4.92
C PHE A 95 5.42 -9.22 -6.36
N CYS A 96 6.32 -8.40 -6.93
CA CYS A 96 6.20 -7.98 -8.33
C CYS A 96 6.37 -9.16 -9.32
N LEU A 97 7.24 -10.12 -9.00
CA LEU A 97 7.57 -11.26 -9.86
C LEU A 97 6.63 -12.46 -9.69
N SER A 98 5.99 -12.64 -8.53
CA SER A 98 5.03 -13.71 -8.28
C SER A 98 3.79 -13.58 -9.17
N GLU A 99 3.63 -12.42 -9.81
CA GLU A 99 2.40 -12.00 -10.44
C GLU A 99 2.62 -11.38 -11.82
N SER A 100 2.84 -12.24 -12.83
CA SER A 100 2.29 -11.99 -14.17
C SER A 100 0.73 -11.88 -14.18
N ARG A 101 0.11 -11.98 -12.99
CA ARG A 101 -1.33 -12.00 -12.69
C ARG A 101 -1.81 -10.86 -11.77
N ASN A 102 -0.97 -9.93 -11.29
CA ASN A 102 -1.45 -8.80 -10.47
C ASN A 102 -1.95 -7.65 -11.38
N PRO A 103 -3.25 -7.29 -11.33
CA PRO A 103 -3.82 -6.21 -12.14
C PRO A 103 -3.20 -4.83 -11.82
N VAL A 104 -2.64 -4.61 -10.62
CA VAL A 104 -1.96 -3.35 -10.26
C VAL A 104 -0.71 -3.15 -11.11
N CYS A 105 0.10 -4.19 -11.30
CA CYS A 105 1.29 -4.14 -12.15
C CYS A 105 0.93 -4.09 -13.65
N LYS A 106 -0.13 -4.80 -14.08
CA LYS A 106 -0.64 -4.76 -15.46
C LYS A 106 -1.21 -3.40 -15.87
N THR A 107 -1.90 -2.71 -14.96
CA THR A 107 -2.51 -1.39 -15.23
C THR A 107 -1.44 -0.33 -15.54
N LEU A 108 -0.25 -0.46 -14.97
CA LEU A 108 0.87 0.46 -15.24
C LEU A 108 1.55 0.18 -16.60
N ALA A 109 1.48 -1.05 -17.10
CA ALA A 109 2.14 -1.48 -18.34
C ALA A 109 1.27 -1.32 -19.62
N SER A 110 -0.05 -1.15 -19.49
CA SER A 110 -0.97 -1.05 -20.63
C SER A 110 -1.94 0.11 -20.46
N SER A 111 -1.58 1.27 -21.01
CA SER A 111 -2.49 2.40 -21.19
C SER A 111 -3.59 2.04 -22.20
N LYS A 112 -4.78 1.68 -21.72
CA LYS A 112 -6.03 1.65 -22.49
C LYS A 112 -7.17 2.26 -21.68
N PRO A 113 -8.16 2.90 -22.34
CA PRO A 113 -9.12 3.78 -21.70
C PRO A 113 -10.04 3.04 -20.73
N TYR A 114 -10.12 3.59 -19.52
CA TYR A 114 -10.89 3.12 -18.38
C TYR A 114 -12.37 2.98 -18.73
N THR A 115 -12.87 1.74 -18.81
CA THR A 115 -14.31 1.46 -18.86
C THR A 115 -14.75 0.92 -17.50
N SER A 116 -15.55 1.73 -16.80
CA SER A 116 -16.35 1.48 -15.60
C SER A 116 -16.07 0.19 -14.81
N ILE A 117 -15.13 0.26 -13.86
CA ILE A 117 -15.03 -0.73 -12.79
C ILE A 117 -16.11 -0.40 -11.75
N LYS A 118 -17.23 -1.14 -11.77
CA LYS A 118 -18.23 -1.11 -10.71
C LYS A 118 -17.67 -1.86 -9.49
N PHE A 119 -17.03 -1.13 -8.59
CA PHE A 119 -16.84 -1.59 -7.22
C PHE A 119 -18.14 -1.29 -6.48
N THR A 120 -18.83 -2.33 -5.98
CA THR A 120 -20.05 -2.13 -5.20
C THR A 120 -19.67 -1.43 -3.90
N MET A 121 -19.93 -0.13 -3.85
CA MET A 121 -19.75 0.69 -2.66
C MET A 121 -20.96 0.45 -1.77
N PHE A 122 -20.77 -0.21 -0.64
CA PHE A 122 -21.82 -0.33 0.37
C PHE A 122 -22.17 1.08 0.87
N SER A 123 -23.42 1.48 0.63
CA SER A 123 -23.96 2.77 1.04
C SER A 123 -24.21 2.75 2.55
N GLN A 124 -24.01 3.88 3.23
CA GLN A 124 -24.35 4.03 4.65
C GLN A 124 -25.82 3.72 4.96
N SER A 125 -26.72 3.72 3.95
CA SER A 125 -28.11 3.32 4.10
C SER A 125 -28.33 1.82 4.36
N GLU A 126 -27.41 0.94 3.96
CA GLU A 126 -27.55 -0.52 4.19
C GLU A 126 -27.24 -0.90 5.65
N TYR A 127 -26.39 -0.13 6.33
CA TYR A 127 -26.08 -0.36 7.76
C TYR A 127 -27.28 -0.12 8.69
N GLN A 128 -28.19 0.78 8.32
CA GLN A 128 -29.36 1.08 9.14
C GLN A 128 -30.49 0.05 9.02
N MET A 129 -30.48 -0.80 7.99
CA MET A 129 -31.47 -1.86 7.83
C MET A 129 -31.11 -3.12 8.63
N GLU A 130 -29.83 -3.49 8.69
CA GLU A 130 -29.34 -4.68 9.41
C GLU A 130 -29.45 -4.51 10.94
N SER A 131 -29.27 -3.29 11.47
CA SER A 131 -29.48 -3.02 12.90
C SER A 131 -30.95 -3.04 13.32
N ARG A 132 -31.89 -3.06 12.35
CA ARG A 132 -33.33 -3.07 12.59
C ARG A 132 -33.95 -4.46 12.48
N SER A 133 -33.28 -5.41 11.83
CA SER A 133 -33.66 -6.82 11.76
C SER A 133 -33.27 -7.60 13.02
N GLU A 134 -32.20 -7.22 13.73
CA GLU A 134 -31.75 -7.90 14.95
C GLU A 134 -32.56 -7.56 16.22
N MET A 135 -33.49 -6.59 16.16
CA MET A 135 -34.32 -6.20 17.31
C MET A 135 -35.69 -6.92 17.38
N VAL A 136 -36.03 -7.81 16.43
CA VAL A 136 -37.38 -8.39 16.29
C VAL A 136 -37.46 -9.89 16.65
N THR A 137 -36.34 -10.55 16.98
CA THR A 137 -36.32 -12.02 17.19
C THR A 137 -35.91 -12.48 18.59
N GLY A 138 -35.99 -11.61 19.60
CA GLY A 138 -35.84 -12.00 21.00
C GLY A 138 -37.19 -12.03 21.72
N PHE A 139 -37.79 -13.22 21.84
CA PHE A 139 -38.60 -13.77 22.96
C PHE A 139 -39.52 -14.89 22.43
N PRO A 140 -39.65 -16.00 23.17
CA PRO A 140 -40.59 -16.02 24.30
C PRO A 140 -39.92 -16.16 25.67
#